data_AF-A0A533VST0-F1
#
_entry.id   AF-A0A533VST0-F1
#
_cell.length_a   1.000
_cell.length_b   1.000
_cell.length_c   1.000
_cell.angle_alpha   90.00
_cell.angle_beta   90.00
_cell.angle_gamma   90.00
#
_symmetry.space_group_name_H-M   'P 1'
#
loop_
_entity.id
_entity.type
_entity.pdbx_description
1 polymer ?
#
loop_
_entity_poly.entity_id
_entity_poly.type
_entity_poly.pdbx_seq_one_letter_code
_entity_poly.pdbx_strand_id
1 'polypeptide(L)'
;MQREFDVLVVGAGPSGSACALHLAKNDVNVLVLEMGRHPGEKNVSGGIVYGSDVGGFGLKRLVPDFEATAPLERKISSHEVHILSSPNEKKGSYREYTISRKSLASRFGLFSVEFETGHDFTVIRSQFDGWLANLAVEAGAALSTETTVLDLLKEEGSVVGVSTSKGELRAKLVVDCSGVTSTLVESAGLRGALVPRELYQGIKHVYRLGADKIEERLRLKAGNGRALTYLGDFMLGINGNAFIYPNRDTLSLGIVASMDSMIRATTEHFDRVGKLLDALDAFEGHPMVRELLQGAELLEFSAHNIPKGFTCLLKRPYTSGYLAAGDALGAFVKIGPMVDGMRYAIASGMMAAQTYLAAAVSGSFREKNLSRYRDLLTPVYEDVNRSGRDSFISESGFVYRTLPRLLFGSKLLSHKVEIKAEDGSRKRVRHGTDAVTYVEDGGYSQIDVNVELASRSVTKPWIPSCPANCFTLTTPGGSVSSFRDLFRQNLDAIGGGHKRKALGQTMRQVAESKLSFDPMGCVECGACRAIGPKDTIGFRYESRGRGVSYSFG
;
A
#
# COMPACT_ATOMS: atom_id res chain seq x y z
N MET A 1 18.18 35.75 -6.72
CA MET A 1 19.11 34.59 -6.81
C MET A 1 18.27 33.32 -6.78
N GLN A 2 18.27 32.52 -7.85
CA GLN A 2 17.78 31.15 -7.76
C GLN A 2 18.67 30.41 -6.74
N ARG A 3 18.08 29.85 -5.68
CA ARG A 3 18.81 28.99 -4.74
C ARG A 3 19.11 27.68 -5.48
N GLU A 4 20.38 27.42 -5.77
CA GLU A 4 20.81 26.18 -6.40
C GLU A 4 21.11 25.14 -5.31
N PHE A 5 20.39 24.03 -5.33
CA PHE A 5 20.62 22.90 -4.42
C PHE A 5 21.57 21.90 -5.06
N ASP A 6 22.32 21.16 -4.26
CA ASP A 6 23.12 20.05 -4.77
C ASP A 6 22.21 18.88 -5.19
N VAL A 7 21.23 18.57 -4.33
CA VAL A 7 20.28 17.47 -4.54
C VAL A 7 18.87 17.91 -4.20
N LEU A 8 17.93 17.61 -5.09
CA LEU A 8 16.49 17.63 -4.79
C LEU A 8 16.01 16.21 -4.52
N VAL A 9 15.44 15.98 -3.36
CA VAL A 9 14.82 14.70 -2.99
C VAL A 9 13.31 14.86 -3.05
N VAL A 10 12.63 14.11 -3.93
CA VAL A 10 11.18 14.21 -4.13
C VAL A 10 10.47 13.18 -3.27
N GLY A 11 9.71 13.62 -2.26
CA GLY A 11 8.98 12.79 -1.30
C GLY A 11 9.74 12.60 0.02
N ALA A 12 9.09 12.84 1.15
CA ALA A 12 9.62 12.68 2.51
C ALA A 12 9.15 11.38 3.20
N GLY A 13 8.87 10.34 2.41
CA GLY A 13 8.71 8.98 2.92
C GLY A 13 10.06 8.36 3.33
N PRO A 14 10.09 7.06 3.72
CA PRO A 14 11.28 6.45 4.31
C PRO A 14 12.51 6.48 3.40
N SER A 15 12.31 6.37 2.08
CA SER A 15 13.41 6.46 1.11
C SER A 15 14.00 7.86 1.02
N GLY A 16 13.14 8.88 0.89
CA GLY A 16 13.58 10.26 0.72
C GLY A 16 14.22 10.81 1.99
N SER A 17 13.60 10.58 3.13
CA SER A 17 14.15 10.99 4.42
C SER A 17 15.48 10.28 4.72
N ALA A 18 15.62 9.00 4.37
CA ALA A 18 16.90 8.30 4.51
C ALA A 18 17.98 8.84 3.55
N CYS A 19 17.61 9.14 2.30
CA CYS A 19 18.51 9.76 1.33
C CYS A 19 18.99 11.13 1.81
N ALA A 20 18.06 11.99 2.22
CA ALA A 20 18.35 13.33 2.72
C ALA A 20 19.20 13.32 3.99
N LEU A 21 18.86 12.46 4.96
CA LEU A 21 19.66 12.32 6.20
C LEU A 21 21.09 11.86 5.89
N HIS A 22 21.26 10.90 5.00
CA HIS A 22 22.57 10.40 4.63
C HIS A 22 23.42 11.47 3.92
N LEU A 23 22.81 12.25 3.02
CA LEU A 23 23.46 13.36 2.33
C LEU A 23 23.80 14.52 3.27
N ALA A 24 22.86 14.93 4.14
CA ALA A 24 23.04 16.03 5.08
C ALA A 24 24.15 15.74 6.11
N LYS A 25 24.24 14.50 6.60
CA LYS A 25 25.38 14.03 7.43
C LYS A 25 26.76 14.12 6.74
N ASN A 26 26.79 14.34 5.42
CA ASN A 26 27.99 14.53 4.62
C ASN A 26 28.04 15.95 4.02
N ASP A 27 27.42 16.94 4.67
CA ASP A 27 27.47 18.37 4.33
C ASP A 27 26.97 18.73 2.92
N VAL A 28 26.07 17.92 2.35
CA VAL A 28 25.47 18.19 1.03
C VAL A 28 24.27 19.13 1.19
N ASN A 29 24.15 20.13 0.31
CA ASN A 29 23.01 21.06 0.30
C ASN A 29 21.76 20.40 -0.33
N VAL A 30 20.91 19.80 0.52
CA VAL A 30 19.72 19.05 0.09
C VAL A 30 18.43 19.81 0.37
N LEU A 31 17.50 19.77 -0.59
CA LEU A 31 16.10 20.12 -0.37
C LEU A 31 15.21 18.91 -0.58
N VAL A 32 14.42 18.59 0.44
CA VAL A 32 13.35 17.59 0.39
C VAL A 32 12.03 18.30 0.05
N LEU A 33 11.34 17.78 -0.96
CA LEU A 33 10.06 18.29 -1.44
C LEU A 33 8.97 17.30 -1.04
N GLU A 34 8.09 17.70 -0.12
CA GLU A 34 6.97 16.89 0.37
C GLU A 34 5.64 17.50 -0.05
N MET A 35 4.76 16.65 -0.56
CA MET A 35 3.45 17.05 -1.08
C MET A 35 2.39 17.18 0.03
N GLY A 36 2.51 16.41 1.10
CA GLY A 36 1.69 16.52 2.31
C GLY A 36 2.04 17.76 3.13
N ARG A 37 1.16 18.10 4.07
CA ARG A 37 1.35 19.18 5.04
C ARG A 37 2.49 18.88 6.00
N HIS A 38 2.69 17.60 6.30
CA HIS A 38 3.82 17.06 7.02
C HIS A 38 4.23 15.70 6.43
N PRO A 39 5.50 15.30 6.56
CA PRO A 39 5.94 13.97 6.17
C PRO A 39 5.12 12.88 6.87
N GLY A 40 4.64 11.92 6.09
CA GLY A 40 3.85 10.80 6.61
C GLY A 40 2.33 10.96 6.50
N GLU A 41 1.81 12.16 6.21
CA GLU A 41 0.35 12.40 6.11
C GLU A 41 -0.32 11.50 5.05
N LYS A 42 0.32 11.31 3.89
CA LYS A 42 -0.24 10.55 2.76
C LYS A 42 0.27 9.10 2.71
N ASN A 43 1.02 8.69 3.73
CA ASN A 43 1.80 7.47 3.69
C ASN A 43 1.05 6.31 4.35
N VAL A 44 0.74 5.27 3.57
CA VAL A 44 0.01 4.10 4.06
C VAL A 44 0.90 2.87 4.07
N SER A 45 0.80 2.06 5.12
CA SER A 45 1.43 0.74 5.24
C SER A 45 0.63 -0.08 6.25
N GLY A 46 0.79 -1.41 6.24
CA GLY A 46 0.36 -2.24 7.36
C GLY A 46 1.05 -1.84 8.67
N GLY A 47 2.31 -1.36 8.57
CA GLY A 47 3.00 -0.68 9.66
C GLY A 47 4.16 -1.44 10.30
N ILE A 48 4.73 -2.48 9.68
CA ILE A 48 5.95 -3.13 10.20
C ILE A 48 7.19 -2.57 9.50
N VAL A 49 8.13 -2.01 10.27
CA VAL A 49 9.47 -1.63 9.81
C VAL A 49 10.48 -2.68 10.27
N TYR A 50 11.34 -3.11 9.34
CA TYR A 50 12.47 -3.99 9.62
C TYR A 50 13.72 -3.13 9.70
N GLY A 51 14.37 -3.11 10.86
CA GLY A 51 15.50 -2.22 11.14
C GLY A 51 16.84 -2.70 10.57
N SER A 52 16.91 -3.96 10.11
CA SER A 52 18.11 -4.56 9.55
C SER A 52 18.52 -3.97 8.20
N ASP A 53 19.75 -4.32 7.78
CA ASP A 53 20.33 -3.80 6.55
C ASP A 53 20.00 -4.66 5.32
N VAL A 54 20.00 -4.02 4.15
CA VAL A 54 20.07 -4.62 2.82
C VAL A 54 21.39 -4.17 2.21
N GLY A 55 22.33 -5.09 2.00
CA GLY A 55 23.62 -4.74 1.40
C GLY A 55 24.48 -3.77 2.21
N GLY A 56 24.32 -3.74 3.54
CA GLY A 56 25.01 -2.79 4.42
C GLY A 56 24.36 -1.41 4.54
N PHE A 57 23.12 -1.26 4.04
CA PHE A 57 22.31 -0.05 4.16
C PHE A 57 20.98 -0.38 4.84
N GLY A 58 20.62 0.35 5.90
CA GLY A 58 19.39 0.11 6.65
C GLY A 58 19.21 1.09 7.80
N LEU A 59 18.08 0.98 8.48
CA LEU A 59 17.69 1.92 9.53
C LEU A 59 18.67 1.89 10.72
N LYS A 60 19.04 0.68 11.19
CA LYS A 60 20.03 0.53 12.27
C LYS A 60 21.38 1.12 11.89
N ARG A 61 21.79 1.02 10.63
CA ARG A 61 23.04 1.64 10.16
C ARG A 61 22.95 3.16 10.08
N LEU A 62 21.82 3.69 9.62
CA LEU A 62 21.61 5.12 9.43
C LEU A 62 21.43 5.87 10.76
N VAL A 63 20.72 5.24 11.70
CA VAL A 63 20.39 5.75 13.04
C VAL A 63 20.59 4.61 14.06
N PRO A 64 21.83 4.42 14.56
CA PRO A 64 22.17 3.30 15.46
C PRO A 64 21.30 3.18 16.71
N ASP A 65 20.81 4.31 17.23
CA ASP A 65 19.99 4.44 18.43
C ASP A 65 18.47 4.55 18.14
N PHE A 66 18.02 4.25 16.93
CA PHE A 66 16.61 4.43 16.55
C PHE A 66 15.61 3.73 17.48
N GLU A 67 15.99 2.60 18.08
CA GLU A 67 15.13 1.87 19.02
C GLU A 67 14.79 2.67 20.28
N ALA A 68 15.61 3.67 20.62
CA ALA A 68 15.38 4.57 21.76
C ALA A 68 14.68 5.87 21.36
N THR A 69 14.81 6.30 20.09
CA THR A 69 14.39 7.65 19.65
C THR A 69 13.20 7.65 18.71
N ALA A 70 13.00 6.57 17.94
CA ALA A 70 11.92 6.49 16.97
C ALA A 70 10.57 6.25 17.67
N PRO A 71 9.45 6.74 17.10
CA PRO A 71 8.10 6.48 17.61
C PRO A 71 7.68 5.03 17.27
N LEU A 72 8.26 4.07 17.98
CA LEU A 72 8.00 2.64 17.82
C LEU A 72 6.80 2.23 18.67
N GLU A 73 5.97 1.36 18.08
CA GLU A 73 4.78 0.82 18.73
C GLU A 73 5.11 -0.47 19.50
N ARG A 74 5.20 -1.62 18.83
CA ARG A 74 5.53 -2.91 19.45
C ARG A 74 6.66 -3.60 18.71
N LYS A 75 7.55 -4.26 19.46
CA LYS A 75 8.60 -5.12 18.87
C LYS A 75 7.98 -6.39 18.29
N ILE A 76 8.18 -6.67 17.01
CA ILE A 76 7.68 -7.89 16.39
C ILE A 76 8.56 -9.06 16.85
N SER A 77 7.91 -10.01 17.53
CA SER A 77 8.56 -11.19 18.11
C SER A 77 8.31 -12.46 17.30
N SER A 78 7.28 -12.46 16.45
CA SER A 78 7.01 -13.56 15.53
C SER A 78 6.11 -13.18 14.35
N HIS A 79 6.15 -13.99 13.28
CA HIS A 79 5.14 -13.99 12.20
C HIS A 79 4.28 -15.26 12.23
N GLU A 80 2.99 -15.11 11.95
CA GLU A 80 2.05 -16.24 11.85
C GLU A 80 1.11 -16.10 10.64
N VAL A 81 0.79 -17.24 10.03
CA VAL A 81 -0.20 -17.33 8.96
C VAL A 81 -1.39 -18.15 9.44
N HIS A 82 -2.57 -17.57 9.37
CA HIS A 82 -3.83 -18.18 9.75
C HIS A 82 -4.65 -18.42 8.49
N ILE A 83 -5.05 -19.67 8.26
CA ILE A 83 -5.97 -20.04 7.18
C ILE A 83 -7.33 -20.28 7.80
N LEU A 84 -8.33 -19.49 7.41
CA LEU A 84 -9.68 -19.49 7.95
C LEU A 84 -10.66 -20.06 6.93
N SER A 85 -11.53 -20.97 7.38
CA SER A 85 -12.69 -21.40 6.59
C SER A 85 -13.82 -20.39 6.71
N SER A 86 -14.75 -20.39 5.76
CA SER A 86 -16.04 -19.73 5.96
C SER A 86 -16.72 -20.23 7.26
N PRO A 87 -17.36 -19.36 8.06
CA PRO A 87 -18.11 -19.77 9.23
C PRO A 87 -19.36 -20.55 8.82
N ASN A 88 -19.62 -21.68 9.49
CA ASN A 88 -20.84 -22.44 9.33
C ASN A 88 -21.84 -22.02 10.40
N GLU A 89 -22.75 -21.11 10.05
CA GLU A 89 -23.75 -20.58 10.97
C GLU A 89 -24.67 -21.66 11.54
N LYS A 90 -25.07 -22.65 10.74
CA LYS A 90 -25.93 -23.76 11.20
C LYS A 90 -25.27 -24.61 12.28
N LYS A 91 -23.94 -24.76 12.21
CA LYS A 91 -23.15 -25.55 13.17
C LYS A 91 -22.52 -24.69 14.27
N GLY A 92 -22.67 -23.36 14.22
CA GLY A 92 -22.02 -22.44 15.15
C GLY A 92 -20.50 -22.65 15.20
N SER A 93 -19.82 -22.87 14.07
CA SER A 93 -18.38 -23.16 14.08
C SER A 93 -17.69 -22.78 12.78
N TYR A 94 -16.36 -22.56 12.86
CA TYR A 94 -15.47 -22.45 11.70
C TYR A 94 -14.24 -23.34 11.91
N ARG A 95 -13.39 -23.46 10.89
CA ARG A 95 -12.11 -24.16 10.99
C ARG A 95 -10.95 -23.21 10.75
N GLU A 96 -9.86 -23.47 11.43
CA GLU A 96 -8.63 -22.69 11.35
C GLU A 96 -7.41 -23.61 11.23
N TYR A 97 -6.40 -23.15 10.49
CA TYR A 97 -5.08 -23.73 10.47
C TYR A 97 -4.03 -22.64 10.65
N THR A 98 -3.13 -22.81 11.63
CA THR A 98 -2.08 -21.84 11.93
C THR A 98 -0.71 -22.38 11.53
N ILE A 99 0.01 -21.61 10.73
CA ILE A 99 1.41 -21.81 10.43
C ILE A 99 2.20 -20.81 11.26
N SER A 100 2.97 -21.34 12.19
CA SER A 100 3.87 -20.59 13.07
C SER A 100 5.23 -21.28 13.07
N ARG A 101 6.22 -20.65 13.70
CA ARG A 101 7.54 -21.25 13.93
C ARG A 101 7.49 -22.67 14.53
N LYS A 102 6.45 -22.97 15.32
CA LYS A 102 6.27 -24.27 15.98
C LYS A 102 5.65 -25.34 15.07
N SER A 103 5.07 -24.95 13.94
CA SER A 103 4.38 -25.86 13.02
C SER A 103 5.38 -26.81 12.34
N LEU A 104 4.99 -28.08 12.12
CA LEU A 104 5.85 -29.09 11.48
C LEU A 104 6.34 -28.62 10.10
N ALA A 105 5.47 -27.99 9.31
CA ALA A 105 5.82 -27.45 7.99
C ALA A 105 6.98 -26.44 8.07
N SER A 106 7.02 -25.59 9.10
CA SER A 106 8.11 -24.65 9.30
C SER A 106 9.37 -25.32 9.85
N ARG A 107 9.24 -26.26 10.78
CA ARG A 107 10.37 -27.03 11.33
C ARG A 107 11.09 -27.89 10.30
N PHE A 108 10.38 -28.38 9.28
CA PHE A 108 10.94 -29.15 8.17
C PHE A 108 11.30 -28.28 6.94
N GLY A 109 11.23 -26.95 7.05
CA GLY A 109 11.63 -26.02 5.98
C GLY A 109 10.69 -25.97 4.77
N LEU A 110 9.48 -26.52 4.87
CA LEU A 110 8.47 -26.50 3.80
C LEU A 110 7.77 -25.13 3.68
N PHE A 111 7.73 -24.35 4.77
CA PHE A 111 7.14 -23.01 4.78
C PHE A 111 7.84 -22.12 5.82
N SER A 112 8.49 -21.04 5.39
CA SER A 112 9.14 -20.11 6.32
C SER A 112 8.16 -19.09 6.88
N VAL A 113 8.21 -18.91 8.20
CA VAL A 113 7.64 -17.78 8.93
C VAL A 113 8.69 -17.12 9.84
N GLU A 114 9.97 -17.50 9.69
CA GLU A 114 11.08 -16.89 10.41
C GLU A 114 11.63 -15.75 9.54
N PHE A 115 11.18 -14.54 9.83
CA PHE A 115 11.54 -13.32 9.10
C PHE A 115 12.09 -12.24 10.02
N GLU A 116 12.18 -12.54 11.32
CA GLU A 116 12.58 -11.61 12.34
C GLU A 116 14.07 -11.31 12.22
N THR A 117 14.41 -10.03 12.23
CA THR A 117 15.77 -9.52 12.11
C THR A 117 16.32 -9.08 13.47
N GLY A 118 15.48 -9.12 14.51
CA GLY A 118 15.80 -8.67 15.87
C GLY A 118 15.55 -7.18 16.10
N HIS A 119 15.29 -6.43 15.02
CA HIS A 119 15.12 -4.98 15.00
C HIS A 119 13.80 -4.59 14.32
N ASP A 120 12.74 -5.38 14.51
CA ASP A 120 11.48 -5.24 13.79
C ASP A 120 10.40 -4.67 14.70
N PHE A 121 9.65 -3.69 14.22
CA PHE A 121 8.68 -2.96 15.03
C PHE A 121 7.45 -2.59 14.24
N THR A 122 6.29 -2.56 14.90
CA THR A 122 5.16 -1.79 14.38
C THR A 122 5.40 -0.30 14.55
N VAL A 123 4.87 0.50 13.62
CA VAL A 123 4.98 1.96 13.57
C VAL A 123 3.69 2.57 13.00
N ILE A 124 3.36 3.76 13.47
CA ILE A 124 2.39 4.65 12.83
C ILE A 124 3.15 5.54 11.84
N ARG A 125 2.77 5.50 10.56
CA ARG A 125 3.53 6.12 9.46
C ARG A 125 3.65 7.63 9.59
N SER A 126 2.58 8.32 9.96
CA SER A 126 2.62 9.78 10.15
C SER A 126 3.68 10.21 11.17
N GLN A 127 3.81 9.46 12.27
CA GLN A 127 4.80 9.72 13.31
C GLN A 127 6.21 9.29 12.86
N PHE A 128 6.36 8.08 12.33
CA PHE A 128 7.65 7.52 11.95
C PHE A 128 8.32 8.27 10.80
N ASP A 129 7.56 8.60 9.75
CA ASP A 129 8.07 9.33 8.60
C ASP A 129 8.42 10.77 8.98
N GLY A 130 7.59 11.42 9.82
CA GLY A 130 7.88 12.72 10.43
C GLY A 130 9.17 12.72 11.26
N TRP A 131 9.36 11.72 12.12
CA TRP A 131 10.59 11.53 12.90
C TRP A 131 11.82 11.42 11.99
N LEU A 132 11.79 10.53 10.98
CA LEU A 132 12.95 10.32 10.11
C LEU A 132 13.25 11.56 9.25
N ALA A 133 12.23 12.28 8.78
CA ALA A 133 12.40 13.53 8.05
C ALA A 133 13.01 14.63 8.93
N ASN A 134 12.57 14.75 10.19
CA ASN A 134 13.12 15.72 11.14
C ASN A 134 14.60 15.46 11.44
N LEU A 135 15.03 14.20 11.54
CA LEU A 135 16.46 13.90 11.65
C LEU A 135 17.26 14.43 10.46
N ALA A 136 16.72 14.37 9.24
CA ALA A 136 17.38 14.93 8.06
C ALA A 136 17.48 16.47 8.17
N VAL A 137 16.43 17.12 8.66
CA VAL A 137 16.42 18.58 8.90
C VAL A 137 17.43 18.97 9.98
N GLU A 138 17.47 18.25 11.09
CA GLU A 138 18.45 18.45 12.17
C GLU A 138 19.89 18.24 11.69
N ALA A 139 20.10 17.34 10.72
CA ALA A 139 21.39 17.13 10.07
C ALA A 139 21.74 18.19 9.02
N GLY A 140 20.84 19.13 8.69
CA GLY A 140 21.11 20.27 7.79
C GLY A 140 20.34 20.26 6.47
N ALA A 141 19.47 19.29 6.20
CA ALA A 141 18.61 19.33 5.02
C ALA A 141 17.50 20.39 5.15
N ALA A 142 17.10 21.01 4.04
CA ALA A 142 15.88 21.80 3.98
C ALA A 142 14.68 20.91 3.66
N LEU A 143 13.51 21.21 4.25
CA LEU A 143 12.24 20.53 3.95
C LEU A 143 11.20 21.56 3.50
N SER A 144 10.56 21.30 2.36
CA SER A 144 9.45 22.09 1.84
C SER A 144 8.21 21.21 1.70
N THR A 145 7.29 21.32 2.66
CA THR A 145 5.98 20.66 2.64
C THR A 145 4.99 21.40 1.74
N GLU A 146 3.83 20.79 1.48
CA GLU A 146 2.79 21.29 0.57
C GLU A 146 3.37 21.71 -0.80
N THR A 147 4.41 21.02 -1.25
CA THR A 147 5.17 21.34 -2.46
C THR A 147 5.17 20.14 -3.37
N THR A 148 4.25 20.13 -4.32
CA THR A 148 4.20 19.01 -5.24
C THR A 148 5.10 19.23 -6.44
N VAL A 149 5.90 18.22 -6.75
CA VAL A 149 6.66 18.14 -7.98
C VAL A 149 5.76 17.69 -9.13
N LEU A 150 5.71 18.49 -10.20
CA LEU A 150 4.84 18.30 -11.35
C LEU A 150 5.56 17.56 -12.49
N ASP A 151 6.79 17.97 -12.80
CA ASP A 151 7.60 17.37 -13.87
C ASP A 151 9.11 17.62 -13.65
N LEU A 152 9.94 16.96 -14.46
CA LEU A 152 11.38 17.14 -14.51
C LEU A 152 11.74 18.29 -15.46
N LEU A 153 12.64 19.17 -15.03
CA LEU A 153 13.28 20.14 -15.91
C LEU A 153 14.43 19.46 -16.65
N LYS A 154 14.51 19.65 -17.97
CA LYS A 154 15.52 19.00 -18.81
C LYS A 154 16.21 19.98 -19.74
N GLU A 155 17.53 19.87 -19.81
CA GLU A 155 18.39 20.60 -20.74
C GLU A 155 19.34 19.61 -21.40
N GLU A 156 19.44 19.67 -22.73
CA GLU A 156 20.31 18.78 -23.52
C GLU A 156 20.14 17.29 -23.15
N GLY A 157 18.90 16.88 -22.86
CA GLY A 157 18.55 15.51 -22.49
C GLY A 157 18.93 15.09 -21.06
N SER A 158 19.47 16.00 -20.23
CA SER A 158 19.76 15.74 -18.81
C SER A 158 18.76 16.42 -17.90
N VAL A 159 18.43 15.77 -16.79
CA VAL A 159 17.60 16.37 -15.74
C VAL A 159 18.43 17.39 -14.98
N VAL A 160 17.88 18.60 -14.81
CA VAL A 160 18.57 19.74 -14.18
C VAL A 160 17.76 20.35 -13.03
N GLY A 161 16.64 19.71 -12.67
CA GLY A 161 15.73 20.22 -11.66
C GLY A 161 14.31 19.68 -11.82
N VAL A 162 13.38 20.36 -11.19
CA VAL A 162 11.95 20.02 -11.18
C VAL A 162 11.08 21.27 -11.27
N SER A 163 9.93 21.14 -11.94
CA SER A 163 8.84 22.09 -11.81
C SER A 163 7.95 21.69 -10.63
N THR A 164 7.54 22.66 -9.81
CA THR A 164 6.70 22.41 -8.64
C THR A 164 5.48 23.33 -8.62
N SER A 165 4.52 23.04 -7.74
CA SER A 165 3.40 23.94 -7.43
C SER A 165 3.83 25.31 -6.90
N LYS A 166 5.10 25.47 -6.47
CA LYS A 166 5.69 26.72 -5.96
C LYS A 166 6.74 27.33 -6.89
N GLY A 167 6.85 26.84 -8.12
CA GLY A 167 7.81 27.29 -9.12
C GLY A 167 8.92 26.29 -9.40
N GLU A 168 9.88 26.70 -10.23
CA GLU A 168 10.98 25.85 -10.68
C GLU A 168 12.15 25.85 -9.69
N LEU A 169 12.74 24.68 -9.50
CA LEU A 169 13.91 24.47 -8.66
C LEU A 169 14.97 23.69 -9.43
N ARG A 170 16.22 24.13 -9.35
CA ARG A 170 17.36 23.52 -10.05
C ARG A 170 18.30 22.83 -9.08
N ALA A 171 18.90 21.74 -9.54
CA ALA A 171 19.95 21.03 -8.83
C ALA A 171 20.81 20.16 -9.74
N LYS A 172 21.95 19.73 -9.20
CA LYS A 172 22.87 18.82 -9.89
C LYS A 172 22.30 17.41 -10.02
N LEU A 173 21.47 16.99 -9.07
CA LEU A 173 20.80 15.69 -9.07
C LEU A 173 19.37 15.77 -8.51
N VAL A 174 18.43 15.08 -9.16
CA VAL A 174 17.10 14.80 -8.62
C VAL A 174 17.03 13.33 -8.20
N VAL A 175 16.62 13.06 -6.96
CA VAL A 175 16.34 11.71 -6.47
C VAL A 175 14.85 11.57 -6.26
N ASP A 176 14.22 10.73 -7.06
CA ASP A 176 12.79 10.45 -6.98
C ASP A 176 12.50 9.36 -5.94
N CYS A 177 11.94 9.80 -4.83
CA CYS A 177 11.44 9.00 -3.72
C CYS A 177 9.92 9.13 -3.56
N SER A 178 9.19 9.55 -4.61
CA SER A 178 7.75 9.87 -4.57
C SER A 178 6.83 8.65 -4.50
N GLY A 179 7.40 7.46 -4.48
CA GLY A 179 6.69 6.21 -4.25
C GLY A 179 6.05 5.62 -5.50
N VAL A 180 5.07 4.72 -5.28
CA VAL A 180 4.50 3.87 -6.33
C VAL A 180 3.76 4.65 -7.43
N THR A 181 3.27 5.84 -7.11
CA THR A 181 2.51 6.71 -8.03
C THR A 181 3.39 7.68 -8.81
N SER A 182 4.73 7.54 -8.75
CA SER A 182 5.65 8.45 -9.44
C SER A 182 5.35 8.58 -10.93
N THR A 183 5.09 9.81 -11.35
CA THR A 183 5.08 10.23 -12.77
C THR A 183 6.46 10.64 -13.25
N LEU A 184 7.42 10.87 -12.35
CA LEU A 184 8.77 11.33 -12.70
C LEU A 184 9.61 10.20 -13.30
N VAL A 185 9.36 8.95 -12.92
CA VAL A 185 9.94 7.77 -13.60
C VAL A 185 9.51 7.73 -15.07
N GLU A 186 8.25 8.09 -15.35
CA GLU A 186 7.74 8.20 -16.72
C GLU A 186 8.38 9.37 -17.45
N SER A 187 8.43 10.54 -16.80
CA SER A 187 9.07 11.73 -17.37
C SER A 187 10.54 11.46 -17.70
N ALA A 188 11.29 10.79 -16.82
CA ALA A 188 12.68 10.39 -17.03
C ALA A 188 12.86 9.36 -18.16
N GLY A 189 11.78 8.78 -18.70
CA GLY A 189 11.84 7.78 -19.77
C GLY A 189 12.36 6.42 -19.31
N LEU A 190 12.25 6.10 -18.01
CA LEU A 190 12.79 4.85 -17.45
C LEU A 190 11.76 3.70 -17.46
N ARG A 191 10.47 4.03 -17.38
CA ARG A 191 9.34 3.08 -17.47
C ARG A 191 8.06 3.83 -17.84
N GLY A 192 7.08 3.17 -18.44
CA GLY A 192 5.72 3.70 -18.54
C GLY A 192 4.94 3.65 -17.22
N ALA A 193 3.69 4.13 -17.26
CA ALA A 193 2.75 3.99 -16.16
C ALA A 193 2.59 2.52 -15.74
N LEU A 194 2.51 2.28 -14.42
CA LEU A 194 2.24 0.95 -13.89
C LEU A 194 0.84 0.50 -14.27
N VAL A 195 0.71 -0.78 -14.59
CA VAL A 195 -0.57 -1.41 -14.95
C VAL A 195 -1.04 -2.40 -13.87
N PRO A 196 -2.29 -2.89 -13.86
CA PRO A 196 -2.84 -3.61 -12.71
C PRO A 196 -2.10 -4.91 -12.35
N ARG A 197 -1.51 -5.59 -13.34
CA ARG A 197 -0.72 -6.81 -13.07
C ARG A 197 0.57 -6.52 -12.29
N GLU A 198 1.04 -5.28 -12.31
CA GLU A 198 2.27 -4.78 -11.66
C GLU A 198 2.00 -4.18 -10.28
N LEU A 199 0.74 -4.23 -9.80
CA LEU A 199 0.33 -3.62 -8.54
C LEU A 199 -0.45 -4.58 -7.64
N TYR A 200 -0.21 -4.48 -6.35
CA TYR A 200 -1.22 -4.81 -5.35
C TYR A 200 -1.98 -3.53 -4.94
N GLN A 201 -3.17 -3.71 -4.38
CA GLN A 201 -3.90 -2.66 -3.69
C GLN A 201 -4.11 -3.09 -2.23
N GLY A 202 -3.68 -2.23 -1.31
CA GLY A 202 -3.94 -2.36 0.12
C GLY A 202 -5.10 -1.46 0.55
N ILE A 203 -5.97 -1.98 1.42
CA ILE A 203 -6.94 -1.20 2.20
C ILE A 203 -6.72 -1.53 3.68
N LYS A 204 -6.80 -0.51 4.54
CA LYS A 204 -6.48 -0.62 5.96
C LYS A 204 -7.50 0.16 6.79
N HIS A 205 -7.90 -0.44 7.90
CA HIS A 205 -8.53 0.20 9.04
C HIS A 205 -7.57 0.26 10.23
N VAL A 206 -7.64 1.34 11.02
CA VAL A 206 -7.00 1.42 12.34
C VAL A 206 -8.09 1.43 13.40
N TYR A 207 -8.02 0.47 14.32
CA TYR A 207 -8.97 0.36 15.43
C TYR A 207 -8.32 0.71 16.75
N ARG A 208 -8.92 1.60 17.55
CA ARG A 208 -8.54 1.82 18.95
C ARG A 208 -8.97 0.63 19.79
N LEU A 209 -8.01 0.06 20.53
CA LEU A 209 -8.26 -0.97 21.51
C LEU A 209 -7.17 -0.91 22.58
N GLY A 210 -7.54 -0.71 23.84
CA GLY A 210 -6.56 -0.53 24.92
C GLY A 210 -5.50 -1.65 24.97
N ALA A 211 -4.26 -1.28 25.30
CA ALA A 211 -3.09 -2.16 25.25
C ALA A 211 -3.32 -3.49 25.98
N ASP A 212 -3.91 -3.47 27.17
CA ASP A 212 -4.21 -4.67 27.96
C ASP A 212 -5.13 -5.65 27.22
N LYS A 213 -6.14 -5.14 26.51
CA LYS A 213 -7.07 -5.97 25.72
C LYS A 213 -6.38 -6.55 24.49
N ILE A 214 -5.51 -5.78 23.83
CA ILE A 214 -4.69 -6.29 22.71
C ILE A 214 -3.80 -7.43 23.21
N GLU A 215 -3.12 -7.22 24.34
CA GLU A 215 -2.21 -8.20 24.94
C GLU A 215 -2.93 -9.46 25.38
N GLU A 216 -4.07 -9.33 26.04
CA GLU A 216 -4.93 -10.45 26.44
C GLU A 216 -5.40 -11.26 25.22
N ARG A 217 -6.03 -10.59 24.24
CA ARG A 217 -6.67 -11.26 23.10
C ARG A 217 -5.67 -11.89 22.15
N LEU A 218 -4.51 -11.26 21.95
CA LEU A 218 -3.44 -11.79 21.10
C LEU A 218 -2.40 -12.61 21.87
N ARG A 219 -2.55 -12.75 23.19
CA ARG A 219 -1.63 -13.46 24.10
C ARG A 219 -0.20 -12.95 23.99
N LEU A 220 -0.04 -11.63 23.99
CA LEU A 220 1.23 -10.95 23.86
C LEU A 220 1.80 -10.60 25.23
N LYS A 221 3.14 -10.54 25.32
CA LYS A 221 3.81 -9.87 26.42
C LYS A 221 3.76 -8.37 26.19
N ALA A 222 3.77 -7.59 27.27
CA ALA A 222 3.89 -6.13 27.21
C ALA A 222 5.02 -5.69 26.27
N GLY A 223 4.73 -4.70 25.42
CA GLY A 223 5.66 -4.13 24.42
C GLY A 223 6.00 -5.04 23.24
N ASN A 224 5.54 -6.30 23.22
CA ASN A 224 5.77 -7.22 22.11
C ASN A 224 4.53 -7.32 21.22
N GLY A 225 4.77 -7.56 19.94
CA GLY A 225 3.79 -7.75 18.89
C GLY A 225 4.06 -9.03 18.10
N ARG A 226 3.09 -9.38 17.26
CA ARG A 226 3.15 -10.50 16.34
C ARG A 226 2.53 -10.08 15.01
N ALA A 227 3.20 -10.38 13.92
CA ALA A 227 2.71 -10.10 12.57
C ALA A 227 1.74 -11.21 12.17
N LEU A 228 0.44 -10.90 12.08
CA LEU A 228 -0.59 -11.88 11.76
C LEU A 228 -1.04 -11.69 10.31
N THR A 229 -0.89 -12.74 9.50
CA THR A 229 -1.40 -12.80 8.13
C THR A 229 -2.54 -13.80 8.05
N TYR A 230 -3.59 -13.47 7.33
CA TYR A 230 -4.77 -14.31 7.18
C TYR A 230 -5.05 -14.64 5.72
N LEU A 231 -5.41 -15.90 5.48
CA LEU A 231 -5.89 -16.43 4.20
C LEU A 231 -7.26 -17.05 4.43
N GLY A 232 -8.16 -16.96 3.45
CA GLY A 232 -9.45 -17.62 3.58
C GLY A 232 -10.47 -17.20 2.54
N ASP A 233 -11.64 -17.83 2.63
CA ASP A 233 -12.77 -17.56 1.72
C ASP A 233 -13.31 -16.14 1.85
N PHE A 234 -12.98 -15.41 2.93
CA PHE A 234 -13.31 -14.00 3.11
C PHE A 234 -12.73 -13.10 2.01
N MET A 235 -11.72 -13.57 1.26
CA MET A 235 -11.20 -12.87 0.07
C MET A 235 -12.13 -12.93 -1.14
N LEU A 236 -13.24 -13.69 -1.07
CA LEU A 236 -14.29 -13.75 -2.09
C LEU A 236 -13.79 -14.12 -3.50
N GLY A 237 -12.69 -14.88 -3.58
CA GLY A 237 -12.08 -15.31 -4.84
C GLY A 237 -11.05 -14.34 -5.43
N ILE A 238 -10.74 -13.25 -4.73
CA ILE A 238 -9.63 -12.34 -5.03
C ILE A 238 -8.32 -12.95 -4.51
N ASN A 239 -7.26 -12.94 -5.32
CA ASN A 239 -5.93 -13.33 -4.86
C ASN A 239 -5.36 -12.25 -3.94
N GLY A 240 -5.09 -12.60 -2.70
CA GLY A 240 -4.63 -11.67 -1.68
C GLY A 240 -4.72 -12.26 -0.27
N ASN A 241 -4.35 -11.46 0.71
CA ASN A 241 -4.39 -11.83 2.12
C ASN A 241 -4.91 -10.67 2.97
N ALA A 242 -5.28 -10.97 4.22
CA ALA A 242 -5.49 -9.96 5.24
C ALA A 242 -4.31 -9.91 6.21
N PHE A 243 -4.22 -8.84 6.97
CA PHE A 243 -3.27 -8.71 8.07
C PHE A 243 -3.91 -8.07 9.29
N ILE A 244 -3.36 -8.38 10.46
CA ILE A 244 -3.60 -7.66 11.72
C ILE A 244 -2.25 -7.46 12.41
N TYR A 245 -1.84 -6.20 12.57
CA TYR A 245 -0.62 -5.84 13.26
C TYR A 245 -0.95 -5.01 14.51
N PRO A 246 -0.53 -5.46 15.71
CA PRO A 246 -0.80 -4.75 16.93
C PRO A 246 0.19 -3.59 17.10
N ASN A 247 -0.37 -2.38 17.23
CA ASN A 247 0.35 -1.23 17.75
C ASN A 247 0.18 -1.21 19.29
N ARG A 248 0.56 -0.13 19.97
CA ARG A 248 0.48 -0.05 21.44
C ARG A 248 -0.96 -0.16 21.95
N ASP A 249 -1.83 0.73 21.49
CA ASP A 249 -3.25 0.87 21.87
C ASP A 249 -4.19 0.92 20.65
N THR A 250 -3.68 0.51 19.49
CA THR A 250 -4.46 0.34 18.26
C THR A 250 -4.11 -0.95 17.54
N LEU A 251 -4.99 -1.39 16.65
CA LEU A 251 -4.78 -2.50 15.71
C LEU A 251 -4.83 -1.97 14.28
N SER A 252 -3.74 -2.19 13.52
CA SER A 252 -3.74 -1.99 12.07
C SER A 252 -4.27 -3.27 11.42
N LEU A 253 -5.43 -3.20 10.77
CA LEU A 253 -6.10 -4.32 10.13
C LEU A 253 -6.34 -4.00 8.66
N GLY A 254 -6.08 -4.92 7.74
CA GLY A 254 -6.32 -4.63 6.32
C GLY A 254 -6.28 -5.81 5.38
N ILE A 255 -6.55 -5.54 4.11
CA ILE A 255 -6.52 -6.50 3.01
C ILE A 255 -5.52 -6.00 1.97
N VAL A 256 -4.70 -6.90 1.44
CA VAL A 256 -3.84 -6.67 0.27
C VAL A 256 -4.25 -7.62 -0.84
N ALA A 257 -4.56 -7.09 -2.02
CA ALA A 257 -5.02 -7.86 -3.17
C ALA A 257 -4.22 -7.58 -4.43
N SER A 258 -4.02 -8.60 -5.25
CA SER A 258 -3.54 -8.45 -6.63
C SER A 258 -4.56 -7.65 -7.42
N MET A 259 -4.17 -6.47 -7.94
CA MET A 259 -5.12 -5.55 -8.55
C MET A 259 -5.80 -6.13 -9.79
N ASP A 260 -5.06 -6.86 -10.63
CA ASP A 260 -5.64 -7.57 -11.79
C ASP A 260 -6.64 -8.67 -11.38
N SER A 261 -6.35 -9.43 -10.32
CA SER A 261 -7.26 -10.44 -9.78
C SER A 261 -8.51 -9.80 -9.21
N MET A 262 -8.36 -8.67 -8.51
CA MET A 262 -9.47 -7.91 -7.95
C MET A 262 -10.36 -7.36 -9.08
N ILE A 263 -9.78 -6.70 -10.08
CA ILE A 263 -10.53 -6.17 -11.23
C ILE A 263 -11.29 -7.31 -11.91
N ARG A 264 -10.64 -8.44 -12.18
CA ARG A 264 -11.31 -9.61 -12.77
C ARG A 264 -12.49 -10.10 -11.92
N ALA A 265 -12.29 -10.28 -10.61
CA ALA A 265 -13.35 -10.77 -9.74
C ALA A 265 -14.54 -9.80 -9.66
N THR A 266 -14.26 -8.49 -9.63
CA THR A 266 -15.26 -7.43 -9.51
C THR A 266 -15.91 -7.03 -10.84
N THR A 267 -15.42 -7.53 -11.98
CA THR A 267 -16.04 -7.33 -13.30
C THR A 267 -16.65 -8.60 -13.89
N GLU A 268 -16.13 -9.79 -13.59
CA GLU A 268 -16.63 -11.07 -14.10
C GLU A 268 -17.50 -11.83 -13.07
N HIS A 269 -17.31 -11.56 -11.79
CA HIS A 269 -18.02 -12.20 -10.67
C HIS A 269 -18.61 -11.18 -9.69
N PHE A 270 -19.07 -10.05 -10.24
CA PHE A 270 -19.63 -8.94 -9.46
C PHE A 270 -20.87 -9.31 -8.66
N ASP A 271 -21.55 -10.42 -8.96
CA ASP A 271 -22.63 -10.96 -8.13
C ASP A 271 -22.15 -11.44 -6.75
N ARG A 272 -20.85 -11.77 -6.62
CA ARG A 272 -20.22 -12.22 -5.37
C ARG A 272 -19.48 -11.08 -4.68
N VAL A 273 -18.67 -10.34 -5.42
CA VAL A 273 -17.78 -9.29 -4.90
C VAL A 273 -17.90 -8.04 -5.76
N GLY A 274 -18.39 -6.95 -5.17
CA GLY A 274 -18.52 -5.67 -5.87
C GLY A 274 -17.24 -4.86 -5.80
N LYS A 275 -16.54 -4.90 -4.66
CA LYS A 275 -15.30 -4.16 -4.38
C LYS A 275 -14.38 -4.90 -3.44
N LEU A 276 -13.13 -4.41 -3.32
CA LEU A 276 -12.20 -4.88 -2.30
C LEU A 276 -12.71 -4.64 -0.87
N LEU A 277 -13.50 -3.57 -0.65
CA LEU A 277 -14.18 -3.33 0.63
C LEU A 277 -15.05 -4.52 1.08
N ASP A 278 -15.66 -5.26 0.16
CA ASP A 278 -16.46 -6.44 0.52
C ASP A 278 -15.61 -7.56 1.14
N ALA A 279 -14.35 -7.68 0.72
CA ALA A 279 -13.43 -8.64 1.30
C ALA A 279 -12.97 -8.19 2.70
N LEU A 280 -12.79 -6.89 2.91
CA LEU A 280 -12.52 -6.32 4.23
C LEU A 280 -13.70 -6.52 5.17
N ASP A 281 -14.92 -6.17 4.74
CA ASP A 281 -16.15 -6.42 5.49
C ASP A 281 -16.34 -7.91 5.83
N ALA A 282 -16.00 -8.81 4.91
CA ALA A 282 -16.06 -10.25 5.13
C ALA A 282 -15.01 -10.71 6.16
N PHE A 283 -13.82 -10.12 6.14
CA PHE A 283 -12.74 -10.42 7.08
C PHE A 283 -13.07 -9.90 8.48
N GLU A 284 -13.43 -8.62 8.61
CA GLU A 284 -13.88 -8.02 9.88
C GLU A 284 -15.14 -8.68 10.42
N GLY A 285 -16.01 -9.13 9.50
CA GLY A 285 -17.20 -9.89 9.81
C GLY A 285 -16.95 -11.33 10.26
N HIS A 286 -15.73 -11.86 10.10
CA HIS A 286 -15.40 -13.22 10.50
C HIS A 286 -15.44 -13.36 12.03
N PRO A 287 -16.04 -14.41 12.62
CA PRO A 287 -16.21 -14.54 14.08
C PRO A 287 -14.93 -14.32 14.91
N MET A 288 -13.81 -14.88 14.44
CA MET A 288 -12.49 -14.68 15.06
C MET A 288 -12.09 -13.20 15.14
N VAL A 289 -12.32 -12.45 14.06
CA VAL A 289 -11.93 -11.03 13.98
C VAL A 289 -12.91 -10.17 14.78
N ARG A 290 -14.21 -10.48 14.73
CA ARG A 290 -15.22 -9.79 15.56
C ARG A 290 -14.92 -9.88 17.05
N GLU A 291 -14.53 -11.07 17.53
CA GLU A 291 -14.13 -11.26 18.93
C GLU A 291 -12.90 -10.39 19.26
N LEU A 292 -11.92 -10.34 18.35
CA LEU A 292 -10.75 -9.49 18.50
C LEU A 292 -11.10 -7.99 18.53
N LEU A 293 -12.08 -7.55 17.74
CA LEU A 293 -12.49 -6.14 17.62
C LEU A 293 -13.61 -5.75 18.60
N GLN A 294 -14.07 -6.63 19.48
CA GLN A 294 -15.19 -6.32 20.39
C GLN A 294 -14.85 -5.10 21.28
N GLY A 295 -15.65 -4.04 21.17
CA GLY A 295 -15.45 -2.78 21.90
C GLY A 295 -14.29 -1.92 21.38
N ALA A 296 -13.80 -2.19 20.17
CA ALA A 296 -12.85 -1.34 19.49
C ALA A 296 -13.57 -0.19 18.75
N GLU A 297 -12.90 0.95 18.60
CA GLU A 297 -13.39 2.14 17.89
C GLU A 297 -12.62 2.28 16.57
N LEU A 298 -13.32 2.40 15.43
CA LEU A 298 -12.67 2.64 14.15
C LEU A 298 -12.18 4.10 14.08
N LEU A 299 -10.88 4.29 13.85
CA LEU A 299 -10.23 5.61 13.83
C LEU A 299 -9.89 6.11 12.42
N GLU A 300 -9.51 5.20 11.52
CA GLU A 300 -8.98 5.56 10.21
C GLU A 300 -9.37 4.50 9.18
N PHE A 301 -9.72 4.95 7.97
CA PHE A 301 -9.63 4.16 6.75
C PHE A 301 -8.58 4.77 5.81
N SER A 302 -7.77 3.91 5.21
CA SER A 302 -6.80 4.32 4.21
C SER A 302 -6.59 3.23 3.17
N ALA A 303 -6.14 3.63 1.97
CA ALA A 303 -5.85 2.71 0.89
C ALA A 303 -4.65 3.19 0.08
N HIS A 304 -3.87 2.27 -0.45
CA HIS A 304 -2.71 2.62 -1.28
C HIS A 304 -2.29 1.48 -2.20
N ASN A 305 -1.73 1.84 -3.35
CA ASN A 305 -1.10 0.87 -4.23
C ASN A 305 0.23 0.40 -3.64
N ILE A 306 0.64 -0.81 -4.01
CA ILE A 306 1.93 -1.38 -3.63
C ILE A 306 2.57 -1.94 -4.90
N PRO A 307 3.82 -1.59 -5.24
CA PRO A 307 4.46 -2.13 -6.43
C PRO A 307 4.70 -3.63 -6.27
N LYS A 308 4.37 -4.41 -7.30
CA LYS A 308 4.86 -5.79 -7.39
C LYS A 308 6.29 -5.75 -7.89
N GLY A 309 7.24 -5.53 -6.98
CA GLY A 309 8.63 -5.21 -7.31
C GLY A 309 9.22 -6.10 -8.42
N PHE A 310 9.03 -7.42 -8.35
CA PHE A 310 9.57 -8.37 -9.34
C PHE A 310 9.02 -8.22 -10.77
N THR A 311 7.95 -7.44 -10.96
CA THR A 311 7.37 -7.14 -12.28
C THR A 311 7.71 -5.75 -12.78
N CYS A 312 8.02 -4.81 -11.88
CA CYS A 312 8.10 -3.39 -12.20
C CYS A 312 9.41 -2.70 -11.80
N LEU A 313 10.33 -3.41 -11.13
CA LEU A 313 11.65 -2.90 -10.75
C LEU A 313 12.38 -2.36 -11.99
N LEU A 314 12.87 -1.12 -11.90
CA LEU A 314 13.55 -0.48 -13.04
C LEU A 314 14.81 -1.25 -13.42
N LYS A 315 14.99 -1.58 -14.69
CA LYS A 315 16.25 -2.20 -15.14
C LYS A 315 17.42 -1.21 -15.08
N ARG A 316 17.13 0.06 -15.34
CA ARG A 316 18.08 1.18 -15.32
C ARG A 316 17.50 2.26 -14.40
N PRO A 317 17.89 2.30 -13.11
CA PRO A 317 17.26 3.15 -12.10
C PRO A 317 17.82 4.59 -12.09
N TYR A 318 18.39 5.02 -13.21
CA TYR A 318 19.09 6.29 -13.36
C TYR A 318 19.03 6.79 -14.81
N THR A 319 19.13 8.11 -14.97
CA THR A 319 19.56 8.78 -16.21
C THR A 319 20.39 10.01 -15.81
N SER A 320 20.90 10.81 -16.76
CA SER A 320 21.72 11.98 -16.43
C SER A 320 20.92 12.95 -15.55
N GLY A 321 21.45 13.26 -14.37
CA GLY A 321 20.82 14.14 -13.39
C GLY A 321 19.64 13.56 -12.61
N TYR A 322 19.36 12.24 -12.71
CA TYR A 322 18.20 11.63 -12.05
C TYR A 322 18.45 10.21 -11.54
N LEU A 323 17.98 9.91 -10.33
CA LEU A 323 17.90 8.57 -9.73
C LEU A 323 16.47 8.29 -9.24
N ALA A 324 16.05 7.02 -9.21
CA ALA A 324 14.82 6.58 -8.55
C ALA A 324 15.12 5.66 -7.36
N ALA A 325 14.38 5.81 -6.26
CA ALA A 325 14.52 5.01 -5.04
C ALA A 325 13.16 4.63 -4.42
N GLY A 326 13.16 3.68 -3.49
CA GLY A 326 11.95 3.16 -2.85
C GLY A 326 10.92 2.59 -3.83
N ASP A 327 9.64 2.88 -3.62
CA ASP A 327 8.58 2.34 -4.46
C ASP A 327 8.57 2.93 -5.88
N ALA A 328 9.15 4.11 -6.10
CA ALA A 328 9.34 4.68 -7.44
C ALA A 328 10.28 3.80 -8.29
N LEU A 329 11.36 3.32 -7.66
CA LEU A 329 12.25 2.30 -8.21
C LEU A 329 11.54 0.94 -8.41
N GLY A 330 10.55 0.62 -7.58
CA GLY A 330 9.92 -0.70 -7.47
C GLY A 330 10.62 -1.62 -6.46
N ALA A 331 11.36 -1.04 -5.50
CA ALA A 331 12.11 -1.77 -4.48
C ALA A 331 11.18 -2.29 -3.36
N PHE A 332 10.43 -3.35 -3.67
CA PHE A 332 9.48 -3.97 -2.75
C PHE A 332 9.61 -5.49 -2.80
N VAL A 333 9.59 -6.12 -1.62
CA VAL A 333 9.77 -7.56 -1.46
C VAL A 333 8.58 -8.15 -0.70
N LYS A 334 8.01 -9.20 -1.28
CA LYS A 334 7.00 -10.06 -0.64
C LYS A 334 7.46 -11.51 -0.71
N ILE A 335 7.71 -12.14 0.44
CA ILE A 335 8.12 -13.54 0.54
C ILE A 335 7.22 -14.23 1.56
N GLY A 336 6.38 -15.16 1.11
CA GLY A 336 5.35 -15.76 1.96
C GLY A 336 4.44 -14.68 2.59
N PRO A 337 4.28 -14.64 3.92
CA PRO A 337 3.53 -13.60 4.63
C PRO A 337 4.33 -12.31 4.88
N MET A 338 5.65 -12.32 4.69
CA MET A 338 6.46 -11.13 4.90
C MET A 338 6.21 -10.13 3.77
N VAL A 339 5.81 -8.92 4.15
CA VAL A 339 5.68 -7.76 3.28
C VAL A 339 6.69 -6.73 3.75
N ASP A 340 7.67 -6.42 2.91
CA ASP A 340 8.77 -5.53 3.26
C ASP A 340 9.04 -4.53 2.13
N GLY A 341 8.59 -3.30 2.34
CA GLY A 341 8.89 -2.15 1.49
C GLY A 341 9.77 -1.12 2.20
N MET A 342 9.52 -0.83 3.48
CA MET A 342 10.20 0.26 4.19
C MET A 342 11.70 0.02 4.34
N ARG A 343 12.16 -1.22 4.59
CA ARG A 343 13.59 -1.52 4.69
C ARG A 343 14.30 -1.28 3.36
N TYR A 344 13.71 -1.74 2.26
CA TYR A 344 14.24 -1.53 0.91
C TYR A 344 14.14 -0.07 0.46
N ALA A 345 13.11 0.67 0.90
CA ALA A 345 12.99 2.11 0.67
C ALA A 345 14.13 2.89 1.34
N ILE A 346 14.37 2.63 2.63
CA ILE A 346 15.48 3.24 3.38
C ILE A 346 16.83 2.87 2.74
N ALA A 347 17.06 1.59 2.47
CA ALA A 347 18.32 1.12 1.89
C ALA A 347 18.60 1.74 0.51
N SER A 348 17.61 1.73 -0.40
CA SER A 348 17.77 2.33 -1.73
C SER A 348 17.95 3.85 -1.67
N GLY A 349 17.32 4.55 -0.73
CA GLY A 349 17.55 5.98 -0.50
C GLY A 349 19.00 6.27 -0.07
N MET A 350 19.55 5.47 0.85
CA MET A 350 20.96 5.59 1.26
C MET A 350 21.92 5.23 0.11
N MET A 351 21.59 4.22 -0.72
CA MET A 351 22.39 3.87 -1.90
C MET A 351 22.37 4.99 -2.96
N ALA A 352 21.25 5.71 -3.11
CA ALA A 352 21.17 6.89 -3.98
C ALA A 352 22.04 8.03 -3.45
N ALA A 353 22.03 8.27 -2.14
CA ALA A 353 22.92 9.23 -1.48
C ALA A 353 24.40 8.87 -1.71
N GLN A 354 24.78 7.61 -1.50
CA GLN A 354 26.14 7.12 -1.75
C GLN A 354 26.57 7.28 -3.22
N THR A 355 25.63 7.14 -4.16
CA THR A 355 25.88 7.38 -5.59
C THR A 355 26.17 8.85 -5.85
N TYR A 356 25.38 9.77 -5.27
CA TYR A 356 25.65 11.21 -5.36
C TYR A 356 27.04 11.54 -4.84
N LEU A 357 27.40 11.08 -3.63
CA LEU A 357 28.70 11.36 -3.02
C LEU A 357 29.86 10.88 -3.91
N ALA A 358 29.73 9.71 -4.53
CA ALA A 358 30.73 9.21 -5.47
C ALA A 358 30.80 10.04 -6.77
N ALA A 359 29.66 10.46 -7.32
CA ALA A 359 29.61 11.29 -8.52
C ALA A 359 30.16 12.70 -8.28
N ALA A 360 29.90 13.27 -7.09
CA ALA A 360 30.33 14.60 -6.68
C ALA A 360 31.87 14.76 -6.69
N VAL A 361 32.63 13.70 -6.37
CA VAL A 361 34.11 13.69 -6.47
C VAL A 361 34.58 14.06 -7.88
N SER A 362 33.85 13.59 -8.90
CA SER A 362 34.15 13.88 -10.31
C SER A 362 33.45 15.13 -10.86
N GLY A 363 32.52 15.72 -10.11
CA GLY A 363 31.68 16.83 -10.56
C GLY A 363 30.71 16.50 -11.71
N SER A 364 30.56 15.22 -12.09
CA SER A 364 29.75 14.78 -13.23
C SER A 364 28.59 13.89 -12.81
N PHE A 365 27.37 14.32 -13.13
CA PHE A 365 26.11 13.60 -12.86
C PHE A 365 25.50 13.00 -14.13
N ARG A 366 26.35 12.62 -15.10
CA ARG A 366 25.94 11.93 -16.33
C ARG A 366 25.67 10.45 -16.06
N GLU A 367 24.95 9.79 -16.97
CA GLU A 367 24.59 8.36 -16.87
C GLU A 367 25.79 7.45 -16.53
N LYS A 368 26.96 7.70 -17.12
CA LYS A 368 28.18 6.91 -16.87
C LYS A 368 28.63 6.96 -15.41
N ASN A 369 28.46 8.10 -14.74
CA ASN A 369 28.85 8.27 -13.34
C ASN A 369 27.77 7.70 -12.41
N LEU A 370 26.50 7.88 -12.78
CA LEU A 370 25.35 7.40 -12.01
C LEU A 370 25.10 5.89 -12.15
N SER A 371 25.71 5.22 -13.14
CA SER A 371 25.51 3.79 -13.37
C SER A 371 25.91 2.90 -12.19
N ARG A 372 26.87 3.36 -11.38
CA ARG A 372 27.28 2.69 -10.13
C ARG A 372 26.12 2.47 -9.17
N TYR A 373 25.06 3.29 -9.25
CA TYR A 373 23.86 3.08 -8.43
C TYR A 373 23.24 1.69 -8.65
N ARG A 374 23.25 1.20 -9.90
CA ARG A 374 22.74 -0.13 -10.21
C ARG A 374 23.55 -1.24 -9.53
N ASP A 375 24.86 -1.06 -9.42
CA ASP A 375 25.77 -1.99 -8.75
C ASP A 375 25.51 -2.01 -7.24
N LEU A 376 25.34 -0.84 -6.61
CA LEU A 376 24.98 -0.73 -5.20
C LEU A 376 23.64 -1.41 -4.89
N LEU A 377 22.68 -1.30 -5.82
CA LEU A 377 21.36 -1.93 -5.71
C LEU A 377 21.38 -3.46 -5.92
N THR A 378 22.52 -4.11 -6.21
CA THR A 378 22.56 -5.56 -6.45
C THR A 378 21.79 -6.39 -5.40
N PRO A 379 21.97 -6.16 -4.08
CA PRO A 379 21.25 -6.91 -3.05
C PRO A 379 19.73 -6.70 -3.11
N VAL A 380 19.28 -5.48 -3.43
CA VAL A 380 17.85 -5.16 -3.62
C VAL A 380 17.27 -6.00 -4.78
N TYR A 381 17.98 -6.10 -5.89
CA TYR A 381 17.49 -6.85 -7.06
C TYR A 381 17.51 -8.35 -6.81
N GLU A 382 18.49 -8.88 -6.08
CA GLU A 382 18.55 -10.29 -5.71
C GLU A 382 17.32 -10.70 -4.88
N ASP A 383 16.97 -9.89 -3.88
CA ASP A 383 15.81 -10.13 -3.02
C ASP A 383 14.48 -9.94 -3.76
N VAL A 384 14.36 -8.92 -4.61
CA VAL A 384 13.17 -8.73 -5.45
C VAL A 384 13.00 -9.90 -6.43
N ASN A 385 14.09 -10.38 -7.04
CA ASN A 385 14.04 -11.56 -7.91
C ASN A 385 13.68 -12.83 -7.14
N ARG A 386 14.14 -12.97 -5.88
CA ARG A 386 13.72 -14.06 -4.99
C ARG A 386 12.23 -13.98 -4.68
N SER A 387 11.71 -12.79 -4.40
CA SER A 387 10.27 -12.54 -4.22
C SER A 387 9.46 -12.97 -5.44
N GLY A 388 9.93 -12.69 -6.65
CA GLY A 388 9.26 -13.16 -7.88
C GLY A 388 9.18 -14.68 -8.00
N ARG A 389 10.25 -15.40 -7.61
CA ARG A 389 10.23 -16.88 -7.58
C ARG A 389 9.26 -17.42 -6.53
N ASP A 390 9.22 -16.82 -5.35
CA ASP A 390 8.25 -17.17 -4.30
C ASP A 390 6.81 -16.92 -4.74
N SER A 391 6.55 -15.76 -5.36
CA SER A 391 5.25 -15.34 -5.86
C SER A 391 4.63 -16.33 -6.84
N PHE A 392 5.43 -17.06 -7.63
CA PHE A 392 4.92 -18.09 -8.53
C PHE A 392 4.15 -19.19 -7.78
N ILE A 393 4.58 -19.50 -6.55
CA ILE A 393 3.94 -20.50 -5.68
C ILE A 393 2.89 -19.81 -4.80
N SER A 394 3.28 -18.75 -4.08
CA SER A 394 2.43 -18.09 -3.08
C SER A 394 1.23 -17.35 -3.69
N GLU A 395 1.28 -16.99 -4.97
CA GLU A 395 0.15 -16.39 -5.69
C GLU A 395 -0.63 -17.35 -6.59
N SER A 396 -0.31 -18.64 -6.53
CA SER A 396 -0.94 -19.66 -7.36
C SER A 396 -2.38 -19.97 -6.91
N GLY A 397 -3.19 -20.44 -7.86
CA GLY A 397 -4.53 -20.97 -7.55
C GLY A 397 -4.50 -22.16 -6.58
N PHE A 398 -3.37 -22.87 -6.48
CA PHE A 398 -3.20 -23.94 -5.50
C PHE A 398 -3.28 -23.40 -4.06
N VAL A 399 -2.54 -22.34 -3.74
CA VAL A 399 -2.50 -21.75 -2.39
C VAL A 399 -3.86 -21.16 -2.00
N TYR A 400 -4.53 -20.46 -2.91
CA TYR A 400 -5.80 -19.80 -2.58
C TYR A 400 -7.05 -20.67 -2.69
N ARG A 401 -7.02 -21.77 -3.45
CA ARG A 401 -8.24 -22.59 -3.70
C ARG A 401 -8.10 -24.05 -3.29
N THR A 402 -6.98 -24.68 -3.61
CA THR A 402 -6.81 -26.13 -3.40
C THR A 402 -6.34 -26.45 -2.00
N LEU A 403 -5.32 -25.74 -1.51
CA LEU A 403 -4.72 -25.97 -0.19
C LEU A 403 -5.74 -25.81 0.96
N PRO A 404 -6.56 -24.73 1.03
CA PRO A 404 -7.59 -24.60 2.07
C PRO A 404 -8.59 -25.77 2.05
N ARG A 405 -9.03 -26.22 0.87
CA ARG A 405 -9.96 -27.36 0.75
C ARG A 405 -9.36 -28.66 1.26
N LEU A 406 -8.07 -28.91 0.98
CA LEU A 406 -7.36 -30.09 1.51
C LEU A 406 -7.21 -30.01 3.03
N LEU A 407 -6.78 -28.85 3.56
CA LEU A 407 -6.61 -28.62 4.99
C LEU A 407 -7.93 -28.77 5.77
N PHE A 408 -9.02 -28.22 5.25
CA PHE A 408 -10.34 -28.27 5.89
C PHE A 408 -11.13 -29.53 5.56
N GLY A 409 -10.71 -30.33 4.58
CA GLY A 409 -11.22 -31.68 4.34
C GLY A 409 -10.74 -32.70 5.36
N SER A 410 -9.56 -32.47 5.97
CA SER A 410 -8.99 -33.34 7.01
C SER A 410 -9.32 -32.86 8.42
N LYS A 411 -9.84 -33.74 9.28
CA LYS A 411 -10.04 -33.44 10.72
C LYS A 411 -8.73 -33.32 11.50
N LEU A 412 -7.66 -33.94 10.99
CA LEU A 412 -6.36 -34.02 11.67
C LEU A 412 -5.53 -32.74 11.51
N LEU A 413 -5.70 -32.02 10.39
CA LEU A 413 -4.85 -30.91 10.00
C LEU A 413 -5.34 -29.56 10.50
N SER A 414 -6.65 -29.36 10.70
CA SER A 414 -7.22 -28.07 11.09
C SER A 414 -8.06 -28.16 12.36
N HIS A 415 -8.06 -27.10 13.15
CA HIS A 415 -8.80 -27.02 14.41
C HIS A 415 -10.24 -26.54 14.14
N LYS A 416 -11.24 -27.13 14.82
CA LYS A 416 -12.63 -26.63 14.80
C LYS A 416 -12.76 -25.62 15.95
N VAL A 417 -13.17 -24.40 15.64
CA VAL A 417 -13.46 -23.37 16.63
C VAL A 417 -14.97 -23.20 16.73
N GLU A 418 -15.50 -23.23 17.95
CA GLU A 418 -16.91 -22.96 18.22
C GLU A 418 -17.14 -21.46 18.33
N ILE A 419 -18.18 -20.99 17.65
CA ILE A 419 -18.60 -19.59 17.70
C ILE A 419 -19.32 -19.42 19.03
N LYS A 420 -18.74 -18.63 19.93
CA LYS A 420 -19.39 -18.25 21.18
C LYS A 420 -20.73 -17.58 20.85
N ALA A 421 -21.83 -18.04 21.46
CA ALA A 421 -23.15 -17.46 21.24
C ALA A 421 -23.15 -15.98 21.68
N GLU A 422 -23.61 -15.07 20.82
CA GLU A 422 -23.50 -13.62 21.01
C GLU A 422 -24.59 -13.03 21.92
N ASP A 423 -24.20 -12.10 22.80
CA ASP A 423 -25.03 -11.01 23.31
C ASP A 423 -25.10 -9.87 22.26
N GLY A 424 -26.01 -9.98 21.28
CA GLY A 424 -26.45 -8.81 20.49
C GLY A 424 -25.44 -8.16 19.51
N SER A 425 -24.18 -8.59 19.43
CA SER A 425 -23.17 -8.03 18.51
C SER A 425 -23.33 -8.40 17.03
N ARG A 426 -24.43 -9.06 16.63
CA ARG A 426 -24.80 -9.41 15.24
C ARG A 426 -24.98 -8.23 14.28
N LYS A 427 -24.69 -6.99 14.68
CA LYS A 427 -24.64 -5.90 13.70
C LYS A 427 -23.49 -6.21 12.76
N ARG A 428 -23.81 -6.57 11.51
CA ARG A 428 -22.87 -6.39 10.41
C ARG A 428 -22.39 -4.96 10.54
N VAL A 429 -21.16 -4.84 10.97
CA VAL A 429 -20.42 -3.62 10.93
C VAL A 429 -20.28 -3.30 9.44
N ARG A 430 -21.23 -2.54 8.89
CA ARG A 430 -21.09 -1.97 7.54
C ARG A 430 -20.23 -0.73 7.75
N HIS A 431 -18.92 -0.89 7.72
CA HIS A 431 -18.00 0.23 7.71
C HIS A 431 -17.75 0.62 6.26
N GLY A 432 -18.67 1.46 5.74
CA GLY A 432 -18.28 2.36 4.66
C GLY A 432 -17.33 3.42 5.21
N THR A 433 -16.73 4.21 4.31
CA THR A 433 -16.07 5.48 4.63
C THR A 433 -16.89 6.35 5.60
N ASP A 434 -18.23 6.22 5.54
CA ASP A 434 -19.21 6.95 6.35
C ASP A 434 -19.16 6.63 7.86
N ALA A 435 -18.47 5.55 8.27
CA ALA A 435 -18.36 5.15 9.68
C ALA A 435 -17.29 5.94 10.45
N VAL A 436 -16.43 6.68 9.75
CA VAL A 436 -15.41 7.54 10.35
C VAL A 436 -15.79 8.98 10.05
N THR A 437 -15.87 9.81 11.08
CA THR A 437 -16.05 11.26 10.90
C THR A 437 -14.71 11.87 10.54
N TYR A 438 -14.50 12.13 9.26
CA TYR A 438 -13.34 12.87 8.80
C TYR A 438 -13.55 14.36 9.03
N VAL A 439 -12.48 15.07 9.40
CA VAL A 439 -12.45 16.50 9.22
C VAL A 439 -12.31 16.73 7.72
N GLU A 440 -13.41 17.12 7.08
CA GLU A 440 -13.36 17.75 5.76
C GLU A 440 -12.61 19.07 5.92
N ASP A 441 -11.28 18.98 5.91
CA ASP A 441 -10.48 20.17 5.71
C ASP A 441 -10.70 20.59 4.26
N GLY A 442 -10.96 21.87 4.02
CA GLY A 442 -11.30 22.41 2.69
C GLY A 442 -10.16 22.33 1.66
N GLY A 443 -9.18 21.43 1.84
CA GLY A 443 -7.95 21.30 1.09
C GLY A 443 -7.87 20.09 0.16
N TYR A 444 -7.42 20.35 -1.07
CA TYR A 444 -6.58 19.53 -1.97
C TYR A 444 -6.87 18.03 -2.14
N SER A 445 -7.66 17.66 -3.16
CA SER A 445 -7.57 16.36 -3.85
C SER A 445 -6.68 16.52 -5.06
N GLN A 446 -5.72 15.63 -5.20
CA GLN A 446 -4.63 15.78 -6.16
C GLN A 446 -4.80 14.93 -7.43
N ILE A 447 -6.04 14.49 -7.69
CA ILE A 447 -6.40 13.70 -8.86
C ILE A 447 -7.38 14.49 -9.71
N ASP A 448 -6.99 14.74 -10.95
CA ASP A 448 -7.87 15.23 -12.00
C ASP A 448 -8.31 14.04 -12.87
N VAL A 449 -9.61 13.98 -13.16
CA VAL A 449 -10.24 12.88 -13.89
C VAL A 449 -10.95 13.45 -15.10
N ASN A 450 -10.50 13.05 -16.29
CA ASN A 450 -11.24 13.25 -17.51
C ASN A 450 -12.41 12.24 -17.56
N VAL A 451 -13.52 12.58 -16.88
CA VAL A 451 -14.72 11.72 -16.77
C VAL A 451 -15.36 11.42 -18.12
N GLU A 452 -15.21 12.30 -19.12
CA GLU A 452 -15.70 12.05 -20.47
C GLU A 452 -14.92 10.91 -21.13
N LEU A 453 -13.59 10.99 -21.09
CA LEU A 453 -12.71 9.93 -21.61
C LEU A 453 -12.90 8.63 -20.84
N ALA A 454 -12.99 8.70 -19.50
CA ALA A 454 -13.27 7.54 -18.64
C ALA A 454 -14.60 6.88 -19.03
N SER A 455 -15.62 7.68 -19.33
CA SER A 455 -16.95 7.20 -19.69
C SER A 455 -16.99 6.42 -21.00
N ARG A 456 -15.99 6.56 -21.88
CA ARG A 456 -15.88 5.80 -23.14
C ARG A 456 -15.52 4.32 -22.93
N SER A 457 -14.96 3.96 -21.78
CA SER A 457 -14.64 2.56 -21.48
C SER A 457 -15.91 1.74 -21.29
N VAL A 458 -16.06 0.63 -22.00
CA VAL A 458 -17.23 -0.26 -21.88
C VAL A 458 -17.29 -0.93 -20.50
N THR A 459 -16.14 -1.24 -19.91
CA THR A 459 -16.05 -2.03 -18.66
C THR A 459 -15.93 -1.16 -17.41
N LYS A 460 -15.78 0.16 -17.56
CA LYS A 460 -15.77 1.15 -16.47
C LYS A 460 -14.91 0.72 -15.25
N PRO A 461 -13.63 0.32 -15.45
CA PRO A 461 -12.81 -0.31 -14.41
C PRO A 461 -12.52 0.59 -13.19
N TRP A 462 -12.76 1.90 -13.28
CA TRP A 462 -12.60 2.83 -12.16
C TRP A 462 -13.53 2.53 -10.99
N ILE A 463 -14.74 2.06 -11.27
CA ILE A 463 -15.72 1.67 -10.26
C ILE A 463 -15.17 0.55 -9.36
N PRO A 464 -14.79 -0.63 -9.90
CA PRO A 464 -14.27 -1.72 -9.08
C PRO A 464 -12.91 -1.45 -8.45
N SER A 465 -12.06 -0.63 -9.10
CA SER A 465 -10.71 -0.33 -8.60
C SER A 465 -10.66 0.67 -7.45
N CYS A 466 -11.72 1.47 -7.27
CA CYS A 466 -11.73 2.55 -6.30
C CYS A 466 -12.20 2.04 -4.93
N PRO A 467 -11.33 2.07 -3.91
CA PRO A 467 -11.65 1.55 -2.59
C PRO A 467 -12.48 2.53 -1.76
N ALA A 468 -12.52 3.82 -2.12
CA ALA A 468 -13.22 4.87 -1.38
C ALA A 468 -14.50 5.37 -2.07
N ASN A 469 -15.03 4.60 -3.04
CA ASN A 469 -16.27 4.94 -3.76
C ASN A 469 -16.27 6.30 -4.51
N CYS A 470 -15.10 6.90 -4.78
CA CYS A 470 -14.96 8.16 -5.52
C CYS A 470 -15.57 8.13 -6.92
N PHE A 471 -15.72 6.94 -7.52
CA PHE A 471 -16.33 6.79 -8.84
C PHE A 471 -17.72 6.16 -8.69
N THR A 472 -18.69 6.73 -9.40
CA THR A 472 -20.05 6.19 -9.50
C THR A 472 -20.53 6.12 -10.95
N LEU A 473 -21.47 5.23 -11.22
CA LEU A 473 -22.20 5.17 -12.49
C LEU A 473 -23.53 5.89 -12.33
N THR A 474 -23.78 6.82 -13.23
CA THR A 474 -25.09 7.46 -13.34
C THR A 474 -26.00 6.58 -14.19
N THR A 475 -27.01 5.97 -13.56
CA THR A 475 -28.03 5.14 -14.22
C THR A 475 -29.41 5.80 -14.11
N PRO A 476 -30.42 5.37 -14.89
CA PRO A 476 -31.79 5.84 -14.73
C PRO A 476 -32.38 5.60 -13.32
N GLY A 477 -31.88 4.59 -12.60
CA GLY A 477 -32.28 4.26 -11.22
C GLY A 477 -31.48 5.01 -10.15
N GLY A 478 -30.62 5.96 -10.54
CA GLY A 478 -29.75 6.72 -9.64
C GLY A 478 -28.27 6.39 -9.79
N SER A 479 -27.48 6.92 -8.86
CA SER A 479 -26.03 6.72 -8.81
C SER A 479 -25.69 5.41 -8.10
N VAL A 480 -24.84 4.57 -8.70
CA VAL A 480 -24.36 3.32 -8.08
C VAL A 480 -22.84 3.31 -8.01
N SER A 481 -22.31 2.90 -6.86
CA SER A 481 -20.87 2.86 -6.62
C SER A 481 -20.26 1.49 -6.88
N SER A 482 -21.04 0.44 -7.16
CA SER A 482 -20.53 -0.90 -7.52
C SER A 482 -21.41 -1.62 -8.55
N PHE A 483 -20.81 -2.50 -9.36
CA PHE A 483 -21.57 -3.31 -10.32
C PHE A 483 -22.49 -4.32 -9.63
N ARG A 484 -22.13 -4.74 -8.40
CA ARG A 484 -22.95 -5.64 -7.58
C ARG A 484 -24.25 -5.00 -7.16
N ASP A 485 -24.24 -3.72 -6.80
CA ASP A 485 -25.46 -3.02 -6.37
C ASP A 485 -26.40 -2.79 -7.56
N LEU A 486 -25.84 -2.42 -8.72
CA LEU A 486 -26.61 -2.37 -9.97
C LEU A 486 -27.19 -3.74 -10.35
N PHE A 487 -26.42 -4.81 -10.17
CA PHE A 487 -26.88 -6.17 -10.37
C PHE A 487 -28.05 -6.53 -9.46
N ARG A 488 -27.98 -6.19 -8.16
CA ARG A 488 -29.08 -6.42 -7.21
C ARG A 488 -30.34 -5.67 -7.62
N GLN A 489 -30.22 -4.38 -7.97
CA GLN A 489 -31.34 -3.59 -8.47
C GLN A 489 -32.00 -4.23 -9.70
N ASN A 490 -31.20 -4.66 -10.68
CA ASN A 490 -31.69 -5.33 -11.88
C ASN A 490 -32.32 -6.71 -11.56
N LEU A 491 -31.74 -7.46 -10.62
CA LEU A 491 -32.25 -8.76 -10.21
C LEU A 491 -33.61 -8.63 -9.51
N ASP A 492 -33.75 -7.66 -8.62
CA ASP A 492 -34.99 -7.37 -7.91
C ASP A 492 -36.08 -6.90 -8.90
N ALA A 493 -35.72 -6.04 -9.86
CA ALA A 493 -36.64 -5.55 -10.89
C ALA A 493 -37.21 -6.66 -11.80
N ILE A 494 -36.54 -7.80 -11.93
CA ILE A 494 -37.00 -8.95 -12.74
C ILE A 494 -37.52 -10.12 -11.87
N GLY A 495 -37.80 -9.88 -10.58
CA GLY A 495 -38.41 -10.86 -9.69
C GLY A 495 -37.46 -11.93 -9.13
N GLY A 496 -36.15 -11.68 -9.10
CA GLY A 496 -35.17 -12.52 -8.36
C GLY A 496 -34.74 -13.84 -9.02
N GLY A 497 -35.54 -14.41 -9.93
CA GLY A 497 -35.32 -15.75 -10.49
C GLY A 497 -34.34 -15.86 -11.68
N HIS A 498 -34.01 -14.74 -12.35
CA HIS A 498 -33.33 -14.76 -13.65
C HIS A 498 -31.91 -14.19 -13.61
N LYS A 499 -31.03 -14.79 -12.81
CA LYS A 499 -29.64 -14.32 -12.59
C LYS A 499 -28.86 -14.00 -13.88
N ARG A 500 -28.88 -14.89 -14.88
CA ARG A 500 -28.15 -14.68 -16.15
C ARG A 500 -28.66 -13.45 -16.91
N LYS A 501 -29.97 -13.21 -16.87
CA LYS A 501 -30.60 -12.04 -17.49
C LYS A 501 -30.19 -10.75 -16.77
N ALA A 502 -30.23 -10.75 -15.44
CA ALA A 502 -29.80 -9.61 -14.63
C ALA A 502 -28.31 -9.26 -14.84
N LEU A 503 -27.42 -10.27 -14.92
CA LEU A 503 -26.00 -10.06 -15.24
C LEU A 503 -25.83 -9.39 -16.60
N GLY A 504 -26.53 -9.87 -17.63
CA GLY A 504 -26.49 -9.28 -18.97
C GLY A 504 -27.04 -7.85 -19.03
N GLN A 505 -28.15 -7.58 -18.33
CA GLN A 505 -28.72 -6.23 -18.22
C GLN A 505 -27.76 -5.26 -17.51
N THR A 506 -27.09 -5.73 -16.45
CA THR A 506 -26.13 -4.94 -15.69
C THR A 506 -24.96 -4.52 -16.57
N MET A 507 -24.33 -5.46 -17.29
CA MET A 507 -23.19 -5.13 -18.15
C MET A 507 -23.57 -4.19 -19.31
N ARG A 508 -24.79 -4.31 -19.84
CA ARG A 508 -25.30 -3.36 -20.84
C ARG A 508 -25.43 -1.95 -20.26
N GLN A 509 -26.04 -1.82 -19.08
CA GLN A 509 -26.17 -0.53 -18.41
C GLN A 509 -24.80 0.07 -18.06
N VAL A 510 -23.83 -0.73 -17.59
CA VAL A 510 -22.45 -0.26 -17.32
C VAL A 510 -21.81 0.31 -18.59
N ALA A 511 -21.99 -0.37 -19.73
CA ALA A 511 -21.45 0.09 -21.01
C ALA A 511 -22.04 1.45 -21.43
N GLU A 512 -23.36 1.62 -21.26
CA GLU A 512 -24.12 2.81 -21.69
C GLU A 512 -24.04 3.99 -20.69
N SER A 513 -23.74 3.71 -19.42
CA SER A 513 -23.74 4.72 -18.35
C SER A 513 -22.50 5.64 -18.40
N LYS A 514 -22.68 6.85 -17.87
CA LYS A 514 -21.59 7.81 -17.63
C LYS A 514 -21.00 7.62 -16.25
N LEU A 515 -19.69 7.85 -16.13
CA LEU A 515 -19.00 7.93 -14.85
C LEU A 515 -19.12 9.33 -14.27
N SER A 516 -19.26 9.39 -12.96
CA SER A 516 -19.04 10.58 -12.15
C SER A 516 -17.86 10.34 -11.22
N PHE A 517 -17.15 11.41 -10.85
CA PHE A 517 -16.05 11.39 -9.91
C PHE A 517 -16.32 12.40 -8.78
N ASP A 518 -16.21 11.93 -7.55
CA ASP A 518 -16.26 12.75 -6.35
C ASP A 518 -14.85 12.89 -5.75
N PRO A 519 -14.22 14.07 -5.86
CA PRO A 519 -12.89 14.30 -5.31
C PRO A 519 -12.89 14.30 -3.77
N MET A 520 -14.02 14.60 -3.11
CA MET A 520 -14.13 14.62 -1.65
C MET A 520 -13.91 13.23 -1.06
N GLY A 521 -14.31 12.16 -1.75
CA GLY A 521 -14.07 10.79 -1.27
C GLY A 521 -12.64 10.29 -1.47
N CYS A 522 -11.77 11.06 -2.12
CA CYS A 522 -10.48 10.55 -2.61
C CYS A 522 -9.45 10.37 -1.49
N VAL A 523 -9.00 9.12 -1.32
CA VAL A 523 -7.88 8.70 -0.44
C VAL A 523 -6.52 8.72 -1.14
N GLU A 524 -6.45 9.19 -2.38
CA GLU A 524 -5.21 9.28 -3.16
C GLU A 524 -4.42 7.96 -3.29
N CYS A 525 -5.11 6.82 -3.24
CA CYS A 525 -4.48 5.49 -3.34
C CYS A 525 -3.76 5.23 -4.68
N GLY A 526 -4.03 6.04 -5.70
CA GLY A 526 -3.46 5.94 -7.05
C GLY A 526 -4.02 4.82 -7.92
N ALA A 527 -4.99 4.03 -7.46
CA ALA A 527 -5.53 2.89 -8.21
C ALA A 527 -6.12 3.28 -9.57
N CYS A 528 -6.81 4.43 -9.64
CA CYS A 528 -7.41 4.94 -10.86
C CYS A 528 -6.37 5.24 -11.96
N ARG A 529 -5.14 5.62 -11.60
CA ARG A 529 -4.07 5.88 -12.58
C ARG A 529 -3.62 4.61 -13.29
N ALA A 530 -3.65 3.48 -12.58
CA ALA A 530 -3.17 2.20 -13.11
C ALA A 530 -4.14 1.57 -14.12
N ILE A 531 -5.31 2.17 -14.36
CA ILE A 531 -6.37 1.60 -15.19
C ILE A 531 -6.86 2.57 -16.26
N GLY A 532 -7.24 2.00 -17.40
CA GLY A 532 -7.77 2.75 -18.53
C GLY A 532 -6.73 3.57 -19.31
N PRO A 533 -7.16 4.41 -20.26
CA PRO A 533 -6.26 5.18 -21.12
C PRO A 533 -5.40 6.18 -20.35
N LYS A 534 -4.16 6.40 -20.82
CA LYS A 534 -3.13 7.24 -20.17
C LYS A 534 -3.59 8.67 -19.84
N ASP A 535 -4.50 9.24 -20.62
CA ASP A 535 -4.94 10.63 -20.46
C ASP A 535 -6.22 10.76 -19.62
N THR A 536 -6.70 9.66 -19.05
CA THR A 536 -7.94 9.66 -18.26
C THR A 536 -7.72 10.23 -16.87
N ILE A 537 -6.58 9.94 -16.27
CA ILE A 537 -6.24 10.32 -14.91
C ILE A 537 -4.91 11.09 -14.94
N GLY A 538 -4.97 12.35 -14.55
CA GLY A 538 -3.79 13.16 -14.28
C GLY A 538 -3.63 13.35 -12.78
N PHE A 539 -2.44 13.09 -12.25
CA PHE A 539 -2.08 13.66 -10.95
C PHE A 539 -1.71 15.12 -11.19
N ARG A 540 -2.73 15.98 -11.31
CA ARG A 540 -2.55 17.41 -11.47
C ARG A 540 -2.72 18.05 -10.11
N TYR A 541 -1.61 18.51 -9.56
CA TYR A 541 -1.51 19.08 -8.23
C TYR A 541 -1.81 20.58 -8.24
N GLU A 542 -2.80 21.00 -9.02
CA GLU A 542 -3.27 22.39 -9.05
C GLU A 542 -4.29 22.64 -7.94
N SER A 543 -4.32 23.87 -7.44
CA SER A 543 -5.07 24.36 -6.28
C SER A 543 -6.58 24.45 -6.45
N ARG A 544 -7.21 23.55 -7.22
CA ARG A 544 -8.64 23.59 -7.50
C ARG A 544 -9.29 22.19 -7.40
N GLY A 545 -9.43 21.69 -6.19
CA GLY A 545 -10.17 20.47 -5.93
C GLY A 545 -9.89 19.94 -4.53
N ARG A 546 -10.90 19.45 -3.84
CA ARG A 546 -10.95 19.20 -2.39
C ARG A 546 -10.74 17.70 -2.10
N GLY A 547 -9.87 17.34 -1.18
CA GLY A 547 -9.55 15.96 -0.80
C GLY A 547 -9.72 15.76 0.70
N VAL A 548 -9.47 14.54 1.19
CA VAL A 548 -9.61 14.24 2.62
C VAL A 548 -8.24 13.96 3.22
N SER A 549 -7.97 14.56 4.37
CA SER A 549 -6.83 14.20 5.20
C SER A 549 -7.21 13.02 6.07
N TYR A 550 -6.53 11.89 5.86
CA TYR A 550 -6.71 10.67 6.63
C TYR A 550 -5.49 10.51 7.52
N SER A 551 -5.54 10.96 8.77
CA SER A 551 -4.51 10.59 9.73
C SER A 551 -5.11 10.34 11.11
N PHE A 552 -4.94 9.11 11.59
CA PHE A 552 -4.80 8.91 13.03
C PHE A 552 -3.33 9.13 13.39
N GLY A 553 -3.07 10.24 14.09
CA GLY A 553 -1.73 10.66 14.52
C GLY A 553 -1.19 11.75 13.63
#